data_AF-A0A844T123-F1
#
_entry.id   AF-A0A844T123-F1
#
_cell.length_a   1.000
_cell.length_b   1.000
_cell.length_c   1.000
_cell.angle_alpha   90.00
_cell.angle_beta   90.00
_cell.angle_gamma   90.00
#
_symmetry.space_group_name_H-M   'P 1'
#
loop_
_entity.id
_entity.type
_entity.pdbx_description
1 polymer ?
#
loop_
_entity_poly.entity_id
_entity_poly.type
_entity_poly.pdbx_seq_one_letter_code
_entity_poly.pdbx_strand_id
1 'polypeptide(L)' 'MPDRIAGAVAQLTQASRALDAFFETYDVPLSPVARDPPKLLGEHATDLLFDILFERVVDNSDFTPLINAAGIPG' A
#
# COMPACT_ATOMS: atom_id res chain seq x y z
N MET A 1 19.10 -13.61 4.20
CA MET A 1 18.49 -13.98 2.89
C MET A 1 18.54 -12.78 1.96
N PRO A 2 19.67 -12.58 1.25
CA PRO A 2 19.88 -11.42 0.36
C PRO A 2 18.87 -11.35 -0.79
N ASP A 3 18.52 -12.50 -1.39
CA ASP A 3 17.65 -12.55 -2.58
C ASP A 3 16.22 -12.06 -2.30
N ARG A 4 15.70 -12.31 -1.08
CA ARG A 4 14.36 -11.81 -0.71
C ARG A 4 14.33 -10.30 -0.60
N ILE A 5 15.41 -9.69 -0.09
CA ILE A 5 15.52 -8.23 0.01
C ILE A 5 15.62 -7.63 -1.40
N ALA A 6 16.45 -8.20 -2.26
CA ALA A 6 16.57 -7.77 -3.66
C ALA A 6 15.22 -7.87 -4.40
N GLY A 7 14.48 -8.97 -4.20
CA GLY A 7 13.14 -9.15 -4.77
C GLY A 7 12.14 -8.10 -4.28
N ALA A 8 12.13 -7.80 -2.97
CA ALA A 8 11.26 -6.77 -2.41
C ALA A 8 11.57 -5.37 -2.97
N VAL A 9 12.86 -5.02 -3.07
CA VAL A 9 13.30 -3.76 -3.69
C VAL A 9 12.84 -3.70 -5.15
N ALA A 10 13.00 -4.79 -5.90
CA ALA A 10 12.59 -4.84 -7.30
C ALA A 10 11.07 -4.62 -7.48
N GLN A 11 10.24 -5.16 -6.58
CA GLN A 11 8.79 -4.92 -6.58
C GLN A 11 8.46 -3.45 -6.30
N LEU A 12 9.09 -2.82 -5.30
CA LEU A 12 8.88 -1.40 -5.01
C LEU A 12 9.31 -0.52 -6.18
N THR A 13 10.46 -0.81 -6.81
CA THR A 13 10.92 -0.08 -8.01
C THR A 13 9.95 -0.24 -9.19
N GLN A 14 9.29 -1.40 -9.33
CA GLN A 14 8.29 -1.59 -10.36
C GLN A 14 7.08 -0.67 -10.16
N ALA A 15 6.64 -0.48 -8.91
CA ALA A 15 5.55 0.44 -8.60
C ALA A 15 5.90 1.90 -8.98
N SER A 16 7.12 2.36 -8.68
CA SER A 16 7.60 3.67 -9.10
C SER A 16 7.53 3.85 -10.62
N ARG A 17 8.07 2.89 -11.40
CA ARG A 17 8.05 2.95 -12.86
C ARG A 17 6.64 2.97 -13.45
N ALA A 18 5.69 2.26 -12.83
CA ALA A 18 4.31 2.25 -13.28
C ALA A 18 3.63 3.61 -13.07
N LEU A 19 3.92 4.28 -11.96
CA LEU A 19 3.44 5.64 -11.69
C LEU A 19 4.11 6.67 -12.59
N ASP A 20 5.42 6.56 -12.85
CA ASP A 20 6.13 7.44 -13.79
C ASP A 20 5.44 7.40 -15.18
N ALA A 21 5.14 6.20 -15.68
CA ALA A 21 4.43 6.03 -16.95
C ALA A 21 2.99 6.56 -16.93
N PHE A 22 2.29 6.45 -15.79
CA PHE A 22 0.97 7.06 -15.63
C PHE A 22 1.04 8.59 -15.74
N PHE A 23 2.06 9.20 -15.13
CA PHE A 23 2.28 10.64 -15.17
C PHE A 23 2.72 11.18 -16.54
N GLU A 24 3.12 10.32 -17.48
CA GLU A 24 3.32 10.73 -18.88
C GLU A 24 1.99 11.11 -19.57
N THR A 25 0.85 10.63 -19.05
CA THR A 25 -0.48 10.85 -19.64
C THR A 25 -1.40 11.68 -18.76
N TYR A 26 -1.26 11.59 -17.43
CA TYR A 26 -2.17 12.23 -16.47
C TYR A 26 -1.40 13.00 -15.42
N ASP A 27 -1.82 14.23 -15.11
CA ASP A 27 -1.12 15.06 -14.12
C ASP A 27 -1.32 14.60 -12.68
N VAL A 28 -2.46 13.97 -12.37
CA VAL A 28 -2.85 13.61 -10.99
C VAL A 28 -3.67 12.30 -10.97
N PRO A 29 -3.34 11.32 -10.10
CA PRO A 29 -4.21 10.20 -9.83
C PRO A 29 -5.33 10.60 -8.86
N LEU A 30 -6.58 10.31 -9.22
CA LEU A 30 -7.71 10.43 -8.30
C LEU A 30 -8.10 9.01 -7.83
N SER A 31 -7.92 8.75 -6.54
CA SER A 31 -8.26 7.47 -5.92
C SER A 31 -8.94 7.67 -4.55
N PRO A 32 -9.74 6.70 -4.08
CA PRO A 32 -10.17 6.66 -2.69
C PRO A 32 -8.97 6.60 -1.74
N VAL A 33 -9.09 7.19 -0.56
CA VAL A 33 -8.06 7.07 0.49
C VAL A 33 -8.15 5.69 1.18
N ALA A 34 -9.36 5.20 1.40
CA ALA A 34 -9.65 3.90 1.99
C ALA A 34 -10.87 3.27 1.30
N ARG A 35 -10.93 1.95 1.25
CA ARG A 35 -12.06 1.18 0.71
C ARG A 35 -13.31 1.27 1.57
N ASP A 36 -13.12 1.22 2.88
CA ASP A 36 -14.21 1.15 3.86
C ASP A 36 -14.27 2.42 4.73
N PRO A 37 -15.42 2.68 5.37
CA PRO A 37 -15.50 3.61 6.48
C PRO A 37 -14.54 3.22 7.63
N PRO A 38 -14.29 4.15 8.58
CA PRO A 38 -13.47 3.85 9.75
C PRO A 38 -13.93 2.58 10.48
N LYS A 39 -12.95 1.72 10.78
CA LYS A 39 -13.16 0.46 11.49
C LYS A 39 -13.64 0.69 12.92
N LEU A 40 -14.44 -0.23 13.45
CA LEU A 40 -14.88 -0.15 14.85
C LEU A 40 -13.69 -0.38 15.78
N LEU A 41 -13.80 0.16 17.01
CA LEU A 41 -12.82 -0.12 18.05
C LEU A 41 -12.74 -1.63 18.30
N GLY A 42 -11.53 -2.17 18.27
CA GLY A 42 -11.27 -3.60 18.45
C GLY A 42 -11.02 -4.37 17.14
N GLU A 43 -11.43 -3.85 15.98
CA GLU A 43 -11.25 -4.57 14.71
C GLU A 43 -9.78 -4.73 14.30
N HIS A 44 -8.93 -3.77 14.68
CA HIS A 44 -7.46 -3.83 14.53
C HIS A 44 -6.74 -3.92 15.88
N ALA A 45 -7.35 -4.55 16.88
CA ALA A 45 -6.71 -4.69 18.19
C ALA A 45 -5.40 -5.50 18.09
N THR A 46 -4.39 -5.09 18.85
CA THR A 46 -3.03 -5.68 18.81
C THR A 46 -2.91 -6.97 19.62
N ASP A 47 -3.99 -7.40 20.28
CA ASP A 47 -4.12 -8.68 20.97
C ASP A 47 -4.71 -9.78 20.06
N LEU A 48 -5.10 -9.44 18.83
CA LEU A 48 -5.48 -10.41 17.81
C LEU A 48 -4.28 -11.25 17.37
N LEU A 49 -4.56 -12.47 16.89
CA LEU A 49 -3.54 -13.29 16.22
C LEU A 49 -2.98 -12.55 15.01
N PHE A 50 -1.68 -12.71 14.75
CA PHE A 50 -0.98 -12.01 13.67
C PHE A 50 -1.70 -12.18 12.33
N ASP A 51 -2.07 -13.40 11.95
CA ASP A 51 -2.70 -13.66 10.65
C ASP A 51 -4.03 -12.90 10.49
N ILE A 52 -4.81 -12.80 11.57
CA ILE A 52 -6.08 -12.06 11.60
C ILE A 52 -5.82 -10.55 11.48
N LEU A 53 -4.90 -10.02 12.27
CA LEU A 53 -4.58 -8.58 12.26
C LEU A 53 -3.99 -8.17 10.91
N PHE A 54 -3.06 -8.97 10.38
CA PHE A 54 -2.37 -8.71 9.13
C PHE A 54 -3.35 -8.67 7.95
N GLU A 55 -4.23 -9.67 7.83
CA GLU A 55 -5.26 -9.70 6.79
C GLU A 55 -6.13 -8.45 6.83
N ARG A 56 -6.62 -8.06 8.01
CA ARG A 56 -7.48 -6.87 8.18
C ARG A 56 -6.76 -5.57 7.83
N VAL A 57 -5.52 -5.40 8.28
CA VAL A 57 -4.74 -4.18 8.05
C VAL A 57 -4.38 -4.04 6.57
N VAL A 58 -3.99 -5.12 5.91
CA VAL A 58 -3.63 -5.12 4.49
C VAL A 58 -4.87 -4.81 3.63
N ASP A 59 -6.01 -5.42 3.91
CA ASP A 59 -7.25 -5.15 3.18
C ASP A 59 -7.77 -3.71 3.38
N ASN A 60 -7.47 -3.09 4.53
CA ASN A 60 -7.83 -1.69 4.83
C ASN A 60 -6.84 -0.66 4.25
N SER A 61 -5.61 -1.07 3.89
CA SER A 61 -4.52 -0.16 3.49
C SER A 61 -4.21 -0.32 2.00
N ASP A 62 -5.24 -0.38 1.17
CA ASP A 62 -5.15 -0.87 -0.20
C ASP A 62 -4.74 0.19 -1.24
N PHE A 63 -4.90 1.49 -0.94
CA PHE A 63 -4.54 2.57 -1.87
C PHE A 63 -3.26 3.32 -1.51
N THR A 64 -3.03 3.59 -0.22
CA THR A 64 -1.98 4.52 0.23
C THR A 64 -0.54 3.97 0.20
N PRO A 65 -0.26 2.66 0.40
CA PRO A 65 1.12 2.16 0.36
C PRO A 65 1.80 2.37 -0.99
N LEU A 66 1.04 2.42 -2.08
CA LEU A 66 1.57 2.69 -3.42
C LEU A 66 2.21 4.10 -3.50
N ILE A 67 1.55 5.10 -2.92
CA ILE A 67 2.02 6.49 -2.85
C ILE A 67 3.35 6.55 -2.08
N ASN A 68 3.41 5.87 -0.92
CA ASN A 68 4.61 5.79 -0.10
C ASN A 68 5.76 5.06 -0.82
N ALA A 69 5.45 3.95 -1.50
CA ALA A 69 6.44 3.15 -2.22
C ALA A 69 7.06 3.91 -3.39
N ALA A 70 6.25 4.70 -4.12
CA ALA A 70 6.72 5.50 -5.24
C ALA A 70 7.32 6.86 -4.81
N GLY A 71 7.08 7.29 -3.57
CA GLY A 71 7.59 8.56 -3.06
C GLY A 71 6.91 9.78 -3.70
N ILE A 72 5.67 9.62 -4.16
CA ILE A 72 4.90 10.71 -4.77
C ILE A 72 4.04 11.43 -3.72
N PRO A 73 3.67 12.71 -3.94
CA PRO A 73 2.70 13.38 -3.08
C PRO A 73 1.34 12.66 -3.08
N GLY A 74 0.71 12.57 -1.91
CA GLY A 74 -0.62 11.99 -1.69
C GLY A 74 -1.50 12.86 -0.82
#